data_AF-A0A952IJE0-F1
#
_entry.id   AF-A0A952IJE0-F1
#
_cell.length_a   1.000
_cell.length_b   1.000
_cell.length_c   1.000
_cell.angle_alpha   90.00
_cell.angle_beta   90.00
_cell.angle_gamma   90.00
#
_symmetry.space_group_name_H-M   'P 1'
#
loop_
_entity.id
_entity.type
_entity.pdbx_description
1 polymer ?
#
loop_
_entity_poly.entity_id
_entity_poly.type
_entity_poly.pdbx_seq_one_letter_code
_entity_poly.pdbx_strand_id
1 'polypeptide(L)'
;MKKLLFTALTAAMLFACGGDDDDSDNGDNSDPGGNNTGGGGQSTIQSSTGVDFPVGWQDMKTIAATDRLGNGTLVLILGNEAAVNSAENITNNGATAWDEGSVIVRSVWRDRINSDSADTLAPGNFVSLTVMEKNANDFNTTEGWGYGLWRGDQLGAADTTENIVNNETCFACHNREVPDKDFVFTNPVKMPSQAAVSSAAASSGITLPANVTNWQFINVHKRVGSQQVRVILGNPTAVEAARLGLTNPWPEGSQIADFVFAGAGNADSADMLAAGNFAALAYMEKDSTLYPDENGNWGYGFWRGENLAAEDAANEPIVNNETCASCHNREVAENDFVFTRPGNLPSAAGQ
;
A
#
# COMPACT_ATOMS: atom_id res chain seq x y z
N MET A 1 58.03 -6.41 10.41
CA MET A 1 56.76 -6.62 9.68
C MET A 1 55.75 -7.20 10.68
N LYS A 2 54.77 -6.40 11.09
CA LYS A 2 53.72 -6.79 12.05
C LYS A 2 52.68 -7.65 11.32
N LYS A 3 52.47 -8.89 11.73
CA LYS A 3 51.30 -9.69 11.31
C LYS A 3 50.17 -9.42 12.31
N LEU A 4 49.10 -8.81 11.81
CA LEU A 4 47.85 -8.59 12.52
C LEU A 4 47.11 -9.93 12.65
N LEU A 5 46.71 -10.27 13.88
CA LEU A 5 45.68 -11.28 14.16
C LEU A 5 44.33 -10.69 13.73
N PHE A 6 43.62 -11.36 12.82
CA PHE A 6 42.19 -11.17 12.63
C PHE A 6 41.46 -12.23 13.46
N THR A 7 40.76 -11.78 14.49
CA THR A 7 39.82 -12.60 15.25
C THR A 7 38.59 -12.83 14.37
N ALA A 8 38.28 -14.10 14.08
CA ALA A 8 37.07 -14.49 13.39
C ALA A 8 35.86 -14.19 14.28
N LEU A 9 34.99 -13.29 13.83
CA LEU A 9 33.66 -13.13 14.38
C LEU A 9 32.76 -14.17 13.70
N THR A 10 32.30 -15.15 14.47
CA THR A 10 31.36 -16.19 14.06
C THR A 10 30.07 -15.55 13.54
N ALA A 11 29.76 -15.77 12.27
CA ALA A 11 28.46 -15.48 11.68
C ALA A 11 27.42 -16.40 12.31
N ALA A 12 26.59 -15.86 13.19
CA ALA A 12 25.37 -16.52 13.68
C ALA A 12 24.24 -16.22 12.69
N MET A 13 23.57 -17.29 12.25
CA MET A 13 22.35 -17.31 11.43
C MET A 13 21.40 -16.14 11.72
N LEU A 14 21.16 -15.28 10.72
CA LEU A 14 19.94 -14.48 10.64
C LEU A 14 18.81 -15.41 10.18
N PHE A 15 17.96 -15.85 11.11
CA PHE A 15 16.60 -16.27 10.76
C PHE A 15 15.73 -15.02 10.89
N ALA A 16 15.59 -14.28 9.78
CA ALA A 16 14.54 -13.29 9.65
C ALA A 16 13.21 -14.05 9.50
N CYS A 17 12.25 -13.78 10.37
CA CYS A 17 10.88 -14.21 10.18
C CYS A 17 10.31 -13.43 8.99
N GLY A 18 10.48 -14.04 7.83
CA GLY A 18 10.23 -13.55 6.50
C GLY A 18 10.95 -14.56 5.62
N GLY A 19 10.54 -15.82 5.75
CA GLY A 19 11.07 -16.91 4.94
C GLY A 19 11.00 -16.49 3.48
N ASP A 20 12.11 -16.66 2.80
CA ASP A 20 12.21 -16.57 1.36
C ASP A 20 11.18 -17.55 0.78
N ASP A 21 10.01 -17.05 0.40
CA ASP A 21 9.07 -17.77 -0.44
C ASP A 21 9.66 -17.77 -1.87
N ASP A 22 10.73 -18.53 -2.04
CA ASP A 22 11.32 -18.88 -3.33
C ASP A 22 10.55 -20.10 -3.87
N ASP A 23 9.22 -19.94 -4.04
CA ASP A 23 8.42 -20.89 -4.82
C ASP A 23 8.62 -20.56 -6.30
N SER A 24 9.77 -21.00 -6.81
CA SER A 24 10.00 -21.17 -8.23
C SER A 24 9.19 -22.37 -8.73
N ASP A 25 7.85 -22.27 -8.76
CA ASP A 25 7.03 -23.25 -9.47
C ASP A 25 6.44 -22.62 -10.73
N ASN A 26 7.27 -22.68 -11.78
CA ASN A 26 6.88 -22.45 -13.15
C ASN A 26 6.22 -23.76 -13.64
N GLY A 27 4.96 -23.98 -13.22
CA GLY A 27 4.23 -25.23 -13.41
C GLY A 27 3.01 -25.07 -14.32
N ASP A 28 3.10 -25.68 -15.49
CA ASP A 28 2.14 -25.77 -16.59
C ASP A 28 0.69 -26.11 -16.16
N ASN A 29 -0.27 -25.36 -16.68
CA ASN A 29 -1.70 -25.55 -16.51
C ASN A 29 -2.20 -26.60 -17.51
N SER A 30 -2.29 -27.88 -17.10
CA SER A 30 -3.10 -28.88 -17.79
C SER A 30 -3.71 -29.96 -16.85
N ASP A 31 -5.05 -29.95 -16.83
CA ASP A 31 -6.10 -30.85 -16.27
C ASP A 31 -5.83 -32.39 -16.46
N PRO A 32 -6.51 -33.40 -15.82
CA PRO A 32 -7.88 -33.35 -15.31
C PRO A 32 -8.35 -34.17 -14.07
N GLY A 33 -9.47 -33.72 -13.49
CA GLY A 33 -10.55 -34.59 -12.99
C GLY A 33 -10.38 -35.29 -11.64
N GLY A 34 -10.99 -34.73 -10.59
CA GLY A 34 -11.18 -35.39 -9.29
C GLY A 34 -12.46 -34.91 -8.60
N ASN A 35 -13.55 -35.63 -8.82
CA ASN A 35 -14.86 -35.39 -8.22
C ASN A 35 -14.81 -35.69 -6.71
N ASN A 36 -15.08 -34.70 -5.84
CA ASN A 36 -15.43 -34.97 -4.45
C ASN A 36 -16.64 -34.14 -4.01
N THR A 37 -17.75 -34.84 -3.86
CA THR A 37 -19.01 -34.37 -3.31
C THR A 37 -18.98 -34.43 -1.79
N GLY A 38 -19.32 -33.32 -1.11
CA GLY A 38 -19.96 -33.36 0.20
C GLY A 38 -19.23 -32.63 1.33
N GLY A 39 -19.88 -31.58 1.85
CA GLY A 39 -19.58 -30.99 3.16
C GLY A 39 -19.47 -29.48 3.14
N GLY A 40 -20.60 -28.77 3.12
CA GLY A 40 -20.63 -27.33 3.37
C GLY A 40 -20.24 -27.04 4.83
N GLY A 41 -18.97 -26.73 5.05
CA GLY A 41 -18.50 -26.03 6.23
C GLY A 41 -17.99 -24.67 5.78
N GLN A 42 -18.54 -23.59 6.33
CA GLN A 42 -17.94 -22.27 6.18
C GLN A 42 -16.52 -22.34 6.76
N SER A 43 -15.51 -22.16 5.91
CA SER A 43 -14.13 -21.98 6.33
C SER A 43 -14.06 -20.67 7.12
N THR A 44 -14.10 -20.75 8.45
CA THR A 44 -13.90 -19.61 9.32
C THR A 44 -12.44 -19.16 9.19
N ILE A 45 -12.22 -17.97 8.65
CA ILE A 45 -10.92 -17.32 8.51
C ILE A 45 -10.43 -16.90 9.90
N GLN A 46 -10.04 -17.85 10.73
CA GLN A 46 -9.44 -17.59 12.04
C GLN A 46 -7.92 -17.62 11.90
N SER A 47 -7.22 -16.67 12.53
CA SER A 47 -5.77 -16.77 12.65
C SER A 47 -5.40 -17.82 13.70
N SER A 48 -4.23 -18.43 13.55
CA SER A 48 -3.62 -19.31 14.57
C SER A 48 -3.12 -18.54 15.81
N THR A 49 -3.30 -17.23 15.86
CA THR A 49 -2.68 -16.32 16.84
C THR A 49 -3.68 -15.62 17.75
N GLY A 50 -4.99 -15.81 17.54
CA GLY A 50 -6.06 -15.18 18.31
C GLY A 50 -6.45 -13.78 17.84
N VAL A 51 -5.88 -13.30 16.73
CA VAL A 51 -6.30 -12.06 16.06
C VAL A 51 -7.36 -12.38 15.02
N ASP A 52 -8.50 -11.71 15.10
CA ASP A 52 -9.55 -11.89 14.11
C ASP A 52 -9.18 -11.29 12.75
N PHE A 53 -9.73 -11.87 11.68
CA PHE A 53 -9.56 -11.29 10.34
C PHE A 53 -10.24 -9.90 10.29
N PRO A 54 -9.54 -8.84 9.87
CA PRO A 54 -10.08 -7.49 9.85
C PRO A 54 -11.05 -7.31 8.67
N VAL A 55 -12.31 -7.66 8.88
CA VAL A 55 -13.38 -7.43 7.90
C VAL A 55 -13.41 -5.96 7.47
N GLY A 56 -13.41 -5.70 6.16
CA GLY A 56 -13.40 -4.34 5.61
C GLY A 56 -12.05 -3.64 5.66
N TRP A 57 -10.94 -4.37 5.88
CA TRP A 57 -9.59 -3.78 5.88
C TRP A 57 -9.25 -2.99 4.61
N GLN A 58 -9.89 -3.32 3.48
CA GLN A 58 -9.72 -2.63 2.20
C GLN A 58 -10.18 -1.17 2.22
N ASP A 59 -10.99 -0.79 3.23
CA ASP A 59 -11.55 0.55 3.42
C ASP A 59 -10.74 1.40 4.41
N MET A 60 -9.79 0.77 5.11
CA MET A 60 -8.87 1.44 6.04
C MET A 60 -7.96 2.45 5.33
N LYS A 61 -7.39 3.39 6.07
CA LYS A 61 -6.59 4.49 5.50
C LYS A 61 -5.13 4.12 5.38
N THR A 62 -4.45 4.67 4.38
CA THR A 62 -3.02 4.46 4.19
C THR A 62 -2.21 5.10 5.31
N ILE A 63 -1.38 4.31 5.95
CA ILE A 63 -0.37 4.74 6.93
C ILE A 63 1.00 4.81 6.28
N ALA A 64 1.34 3.82 5.44
CA ALA A 64 2.61 3.79 4.73
C ALA A 64 2.55 2.92 3.47
N ALA A 65 3.54 3.09 2.60
CA ALA A 65 3.79 2.21 1.47
C ALA A 65 5.29 1.94 1.39
N THR A 66 5.67 0.70 1.10
CA THR A 66 7.07 0.30 1.01
C THR A 66 7.29 -0.65 -0.15
N ASP A 67 8.51 -0.65 -0.63
CA ASP A 67 9.02 -1.60 -1.60
C ASP A 67 10.20 -2.32 -0.95
N ARG A 68 10.29 -3.63 -1.16
CA ARG A 68 11.40 -4.41 -0.61
C ARG A 68 12.35 -4.75 -1.76
N LEU A 69 13.44 -3.99 -1.80
CA LEU A 69 14.45 -4.02 -2.84
C LEU A 69 15.11 -5.41 -2.88
N GLY A 70 14.85 -6.15 -3.96
CA GLY A 70 15.49 -7.44 -4.22
C GLY A 70 14.60 -8.68 -4.04
N ASN A 71 13.47 -8.57 -3.31
CA ASN A 71 12.53 -9.69 -3.18
C ASN A 71 11.29 -9.57 -4.11
N GLY A 72 11.21 -8.47 -4.87
CA GLY A 72 10.15 -8.19 -5.82
C GLY A 72 8.78 -8.08 -5.16
N THR A 73 8.65 -7.31 -4.07
CA THR A 73 7.35 -7.09 -3.41
C THR A 73 7.02 -5.62 -3.18
N LEU A 74 5.75 -5.30 -3.40
CA LEU A 74 5.14 -4.03 -3.03
C LEU A 74 4.29 -4.23 -1.77
N VAL A 75 4.37 -3.28 -0.85
CA VAL A 75 3.70 -3.34 0.44
C VAL A 75 2.88 -2.07 0.65
N LEU A 76 1.66 -2.25 1.12
CA LEU A 76 0.82 -1.18 1.62
C LEU A 76 0.49 -1.47 3.08
N ILE A 77 0.60 -0.44 3.92
CA ILE A 77 0.23 -0.48 5.32
C ILE A 77 -0.99 0.43 5.49
N LEU A 78 -2.08 -0.16 5.92
CA LEU A 78 -3.34 0.49 6.21
C LEU A 78 -3.62 0.46 7.71
N GLY A 79 -4.51 1.32 8.20
CA GLY A 79 -5.00 1.21 9.56
C GLY A 79 -6.37 1.83 9.78
N ASN A 80 -6.97 1.42 10.89
CA ASN A 80 -8.20 2.02 11.40
C ASN A 80 -7.95 3.45 11.93
N GLU A 81 -9.02 4.12 12.33
CA GLU A 81 -8.94 5.51 12.81
C GLU A 81 -7.98 5.69 14.00
N ALA A 82 -7.97 4.76 14.97
CA ALA A 82 -7.04 4.80 16.11
C ALA A 82 -5.57 4.71 15.65
N ALA A 83 -5.28 3.80 14.72
CA ALA A 83 -3.94 3.65 14.15
C ALA A 83 -3.53 4.88 13.33
N VAL A 84 -4.43 5.45 12.53
CA VAL A 84 -4.17 6.66 11.74
C VAL A 84 -3.88 7.86 12.64
N ASN A 85 -4.70 8.06 13.67
CA ASN A 85 -4.50 9.13 14.65
C ASN A 85 -3.15 8.97 15.37
N SER A 86 -2.77 7.74 15.72
CA SER A 86 -1.44 7.45 16.28
C SER A 86 -0.34 7.81 15.29
N ALA A 87 -0.48 7.36 14.03
CA ALA A 87 0.49 7.57 12.96
C ALA A 87 0.75 9.06 12.66
N GLU A 88 -0.26 9.92 12.72
CA GLU A 88 -0.11 11.37 12.55
C GLU A 88 0.75 12.03 13.65
N ASN A 89 0.76 11.44 14.84
CA ASN A 89 1.52 11.91 16.00
C ASN A 89 2.91 11.26 16.10
N ILE A 90 3.20 10.22 15.31
CA ILE A 90 4.52 9.60 15.25
C ILE A 90 5.47 10.54 14.50
N THR A 91 6.45 11.06 15.23
CA THR A 91 7.57 11.80 14.64
C THR A 91 8.67 10.84 14.20
N ASN A 92 9.57 11.29 13.30
CA ASN A 92 10.70 10.51 12.75
C ASN A 92 11.75 10.04 13.79
N ASN A 93 11.43 10.04 15.09
CA ASN A 93 12.25 9.54 16.20
C ASN A 93 11.47 8.63 17.18
N GLY A 94 10.33 8.06 16.75
CA GLY A 94 9.74 6.85 17.35
C GLY A 94 9.05 6.96 18.72
N ALA A 95 8.85 8.17 19.27
CA ALA A 95 8.43 8.32 20.66
C ALA A 95 6.91 8.54 20.88
N THR A 96 6.05 7.82 20.18
CA THR A 96 4.61 7.76 20.54
C THR A 96 4.12 6.32 20.46
N ALA A 97 3.43 5.89 21.53
CA ALA A 97 2.73 4.62 21.56
C ALA A 97 1.53 4.67 20.62
N TRP A 98 1.21 3.55 19.99
CA TRP A 98 -0.05 3.35 19.31
C TRP A 98 -1.17 3.28 20.35
N ASP A 99 -2.32 3.86 20.02
CA ASP A 99 -3.47 3.85 20.93
C ASP A 99 -4.08 2.45 21.05
N GLU A 100 -4.67 2.15 22.21
CA GLU A 100 -5.49 0.94 22.41
C GLU A 100 -6.60 0.86 21.34
N GLY A 101 -6.81 -0.32 20.77
CA GLY A 101 -7.72 -0.54 19.66
C GLY A 101 -7.14 -0.20 18.29
N SER A 102 -5.86 0.19 18.19
CA SER A 102 -5.17 0.34 16.91
C SER A 102 -5.13 -0.99 16.16
N VAL A 103 -5.57 -0.97 14.90
CA VAL A 103 -5.43 -2.09 13.96
C VAL A 103 -4.61 -1.64 12.78
N ILE A 104 -3.48 -2.30 12.55
CA ILE A 104 -2.55 -2.05 11.44
C ILE A 104 -2.57 -3.26 10.53
N VAL A 105 -2.82 -3.03 9.25
CA VAL A 105 -2.92 -4.08 8.23
C VAL A 105 -1.81 -3.89 7.21
N ARG A 106 -0.94 -4.89 7.09
CA ARG A 106 0.12 -4.95 6.09
C ARG A 106 -0.27 -5.91 4.99
N SER A 107 -0.50 -5.38 3.80
CA SER A 107 -0.79 -6.14 2.58
C SER A 107 0.44 -6.19 1.67
N VAL A 108 0.70 -7.35 1.08
CA VAL A 108 1.90 -7.61 0.26
C VAL A 108 1.51 -8.21 -1.08
N TRP A 109 2.11 -7.69 -2.15
CA TRP A 109 2.03 -8.25 -3.50
C TRP A 109 3.41 -8.53 -4.05
N ARG A 110 3.52 -9.49 -4.96
CA ARG A 110 4.64 -9.51 -5.91
C ARG A 110 4.59 -8.27 -6.77
N ASP A 111 5.73 -7.66 -7.06
CA ASP A 111 5.81 -6.61 -8.04
C ASP A 111 5.70 -7.19 -9.44
N ARG A 112 5.14 -6.39 -10.35
CA ARG A 112 5.16 -6.66 -11.79
C ARG A 112 5.35 -5.38 -12.55
N ILE A 113 5.97 -5.46 -13.71
CA ILE A 113 6.02 -4.32 -14.64
C ILE A 113 4.58 -3.95 -15.03
N ASN A 114 4.25 -2.67 -14.95
CA ASN A 114 2.98 -2.16 -15.42
C ASN A 114 2.94 -2.28 -16.96
N SER A 115 1.94 -2.98 -17.48
CA SER A 115 1.75 -3.17 -18.93
C SER A 115 1.59 -1.86 -19.69
N ASP A 116 1.08 -0.82 -19.01
CA ASP A 116 0.83 0.49 -19.59
C ASP A 116 2.02 1.47 -19.40
N SER A 117 3.04 1.09 -18.61
CA SER A 117 4.21 1.93 -18.37
C SER A 117 5.38 1.06 -17.89
N ALA A 118 6.31 0.78 -18.81
CA ALA A 118 7.47 -0.09 -18.57
C ALA A 118 8.41 0.41 -17.45
N ASP A 119 8.34 1.71 -17.11
CA ASP A 119 9.17 2.33 -16.07
C ASP A 119 8.54 2.26 -14.67
N THR A 120 7.38 1.63 -14.54
CA THR A 120 6.64 1.50 -13.28
C THR A 120 6.37 0.06 -12.92
N LEU A 121 6.51 -0.25 -11.63
CA LEU A 121 6.04 -1.49 -11.04
C LEU A 121 4.68 -1.25 -10.38
N ALA A 122 3.81 -2.25 -10.48
CA ALA A 122 2.48 -2.28 -9.91
C ALA A 122 2.24 -3.61 -9.18
N PRO A 123 1.17 -3.73 -8.36
CA PRO A 123 0.81 -4.95 -7.68
C PRO A 123 0.49 -6.07 -8.68
N GLY A 124 1.14 -7.21 -8.49
CA GLY A 124 0.86 -8.49 -9.14
C GLY A 124 0.09 -9.42 -8.20
N ASN A 125 0.57 -10.65 -8.05
CA ASN A 125 -0.07 -11.66 -7.21
C ASN A 125 -0.05 -11.24 -5.73
N PHE A 126 -1.19 -11.37 -5.05
CA PHE A 126 -1.26 -11.13 -3.61
C PHE A 126 -0.50 -12.23 -2.86
N VAL A 127 0.36 -11.84 -1.94
CA VAL A 127 1.21 -12.76 -1.17
C VAL A 127 0.62 -12.99 0.21
N SER A 128 0.35 -11.92 0.95
CA SER A 128 -0.14 -12.05 2.33
C SER A 128 -0.80 -10.79 2.86
N LEU A 129 -1.65 -11.01 3.86
CA LEU A 129 -2.18 -10.02 4.77
C LEU A 129 -1.61 -10.31 6.17
N THR A 130 -0.90 -9.36 6.76
CA THR A 130 -0.47 -9.43 8.17
C THR A 130 -1.20 -8.34 8.95
N VAL A 131 -1.62 -8.64 10.16
CA VAL A 131 -2.39 -7.71 10.99
C VAL A 131 -1.71 -7.57 12.33
N MET A 132 -1.64 -6.35 12.85
CA MET A 132 -1.32 -6.08 14.24
C MET A 132 -2.52 -5.42 14.90
N GLU A 133 -2.91 -5.91 16.07
CA GLU A 133 -3.99 -5.35 16.88
C GLU A 133 -3.47 -5.01 18.27
N LYS A 134 -3.76 -3.80 18.74
CA LYS A 134 -3.43 -3.39 20.10
C LYS A 134 -4.63 -3.59 21.02
N ASN A 135 -4.52 -4.57 21.90
CA ASN A 135 -5.50 -4.88 22.94
C ASN A 135 -4.79 -5.43 24.18
N ALA A 136 -4.68 -4.60 25.22
CA ALA A 136 -3.93 -4.95 26.44
C ALA A 136 -4.57 -6.09 27.24
N ASN A 137 -5.88 -6.31 27.10
CA ASN A 137 -6.58 -7.38 27.81
C ASN A 137 -6.32 -8.74 27.14
N ASP A 138 -6.51 -8.78 25.82
CA ASP A 138 -6.44 -10.01 25.03
C ASP A 138 -4.98 -10.45 24.78
N PHE A 139 -4.04 -9.50 24.70
CA PHE A 139 -2.62 -9.75 24.38
C PHE A 139 -1.68 -9.33 25.52
N ASN A 140 -2.08 -9.59 26.78
CA ASN A 140 -1.33 -9.17 27.98
C ASN A 140 0.09 -9.78 28.13
N THR A 141 0.41 -10.87 27.41
CA THR A 141 1.75 -11.49 27.44
C THR A 141 2.70 -10.93 26.39
N THR A 142 2.21 -10.09 25.47
CA THR A 142 2.96 -9.53 24.34
C THR A 142 2.84 -8.01 24.31
N GLU A 143 2.89 -7.39 25.49
CA GLU A 143 2.82 -5.93 25.69
C GLU A 143 1.57 -5.30 25.04
N GLY A 144 0.48 -6.06 24.96
CA GLY A 144 -0.79 -5.64 24.37
C GLY A 144 -0.89 -5.80 22.86
N TRP A 145 0.06 -6.47 22.20
CA TRP A 145 0.03 -6.66 20.75
C TRP A 145 -0.33 -8.07 20.30
N GLY A 146 -1.37 -8.17 19.48
CA GLY A 146 -1.74 -9.34 18.70
C GLY A 146 -1.18 -9.27 17.27
N TYR A 147 -0.82 -10.40 16.68
CA TYR A 147 -0.28 -10.52 15.31
C TYR A 147 -1.02 -11.59 14.51
N GLY A 148 -1.74 -11.26 13.43
CA GLY A 148 -2.40 -12.21 12.52
C GLY A 148 -1.69 -12.33 11.17
N LEU A 149 -1.76 -13.49 10.50
CA LEU A 149 -1.18 -13.71 9.17
C LEU A 149 -2.08 -14.62 8.31
N TRP A 150 -2.40 -14.14 7.10
CA TRP A 150 -3.13 -14.85 6.06
C TRP A 150 -2.34 -14.83 4.75
N ARG A 151 -2.38 -15.92 3.99
CA ARG A 151 -1.59 -16.09 2.77
C ARG A 151 -2.45 -16.29 1.53
N GLY A 152 -1.96 -15.73 0.42
CA GLY A 152 -2.53 -15.84 -0.92
C GLY A 152 -3.92 -15.21 -1.06
N ASP A 153 -4.46 -15.30 -2.28
CA ASP A 153 -5.77 -14.73 -2.62
C ASP A 153 -6.93 -15.39 -1.85
N GLN A 154 -6.74 -16.64 -1.41
CA GLN A 154 -7.74 -17.38 -0.64
C GLN A 154 -7.73 -17.00 0.86
N LEU A 155 -6.80 -16.16 1.30
CA LEU A 155 -6.63 -15.76 2.70
C LEU A 155 -6.59 -16.98 3.64
N GLY A 156 -5.87 -18.02 3.22
CA GLY A 156 -5.65 -19.19 4.07
C GLY A 156 -4.87 -18.81 5.32
N ALA A 157 -5.24 -19.36 6.47
CA ALA A 157 -4.44 -19.22 7.68
C ALA A 157 -3.01 -19.75 7.41
N ALA A 158 -2.01 -19.08 7.98
CA ALA A 158 -0.61 -19.38 7.70
C ALA A 158 -0.09 -20.66 8.36
N ASP A 159 -0.90 -21.32 9.19
CA ASP A 159 -0.55 -22.54 9.91
C ASP A 159 -0.66 -23.77 9.00
N THR A 160 0.49 -24.24 8.53
CA THR A 160 0.63 -25.64 8.15
C THR A 160 1.02 -26.45 9.38
N THR A 161 0.81 -27.77 9.37
CA THR A 161 1.25 -28.70 10.42
C THR A 161 2.76 -28.65 10.73
N GLU A 162 3.55 -27.94 9.91
CA GLU A 162 5.01 -27.82 10.01
C GLU A 162 5.49 -26.44 10.49
N ASN A 163 4.64 -25.40 10.56
CA ASN A 163 5.02 -24.04 10.96
C ASN A 163 3.89 -23.36 11.77
N ILE A 164 3.72 -23.73 13.04
CA ILE A 164 2.80 -23.03 13.94
C ILE A 164 3.39 -21.65 14.24
N VAL A 165 2.82 -20.61 13.61
CA VAL A 165 3.06 -19.22 13.97
C VAL A 165 2.07 -18.88 15.09
N ASN A 166 2.58 -18.58 16.29
CA ASN A 166 1.79 -18.08 17.40
C ASN A 166 2.14 -16.61 17.69
N ASN A 167 1.31 -15.95 18.50
CA ASN A 167 1.46 -14.53 18.80
C ASN A 167 2.84 -14.18 19.39
N GLU A 168 3.35 -15.03 20.29
CA GLU A 168 4.64 -14.87 20.96
C GLU A 168 5.82 -14.91 19.99
N THR A 169 5.72 -15.69 18.92
CA THR A 169 6.77 -15.81 17.89
C THR A 169 6.91 -14.51 17.10
N CYS A 170 5.78 -13.90 16.71
CA CYS A 170 5.78 -12.58 16.08
C CYS A 170 6.30 -11.52 17.04
N PHE A 171 5.77 -11.48 18.26
CA PHE A 171 6.18 -10.51 19.28
C PHE A 171 7.69 -10.58 19.59
N ALA A 172 8.28 -11.78 19.71
CA ALA A 172 9.70 -11.92 20.02
C ALA A 172 10.62 -11.24 18.99
N CYS A 173 10.23 -11.25 17.71
CA CYS A 173 10.96 -10.52 16.66
C CYS A 173 10.77 -9.01 16.81
N HIS A 174 9.52 -8.55 16.92
CA HIS A 174 9.21 -7.12 17.05
C HIS A 174 9.85 -6.50 18.31
N ASN A 175 9.86 -7.21 19.44
CA ASN A 175 10.54 -6.81 20.68
C ASN A 175 12.06 -6.80 20.55
N ARG A 176 12.64 -7.64 19.69
CA ARG A 176 14.09 -7.65 19.47
C ARG A 176 14.53 -6.46 18.60
N GLU A 177 13.79 -6.18 17.53
CA GLU A 177 14.23 -5.21 16.52
C GLU A 177 13.75 -3.79 16.78
N VAL A 178 12.51 -3.62 17.28
CA VAL A 178 11.86 -2.31 17.45
C VAL A 178 11.17 -2.14 18.82
N PRO A 179 11.81 -2.50 19.96
CA PRO A 179 11.19 -2.37 21.28
C PRO A 179 10.86 -0.92 21.63
N ASP A 180 11.65 0.04 21.15
CA ASP A 180 11.49 1.47 21.43
C ASP A 180 10.46 2.17 20.52
N LYS A 181 9.84 1.44 19.58
CA LYS A 181 8.81 1.97 18.64
C LYS A 181 7.45 1.34 18.88
N ASP A 182 7.18 0.96 20.13
CA ASP A 182 5.98 0.23 20.53
C ASP A 182 5.74 -0.99 19.62
N PHE A 183 6.85 -1.70 19.34
CA PHE A 183 6.86 -2.95 18.61
C PHE A 183 6.39 -2.86 17.15
N VAL A 184 6.36 -1.67 16.53
CA VAL A 184 5.92 -1.48 15.13
C VAL A 184 7.06 -0.97 14.24
N PHE A 185 7.32 -1.66 13.12
CA PHE A 185 8.36 -1.28 12.13
C PHE A 185 7.94 -0.13 11.21
N THR A 186 6.66 0.23 11.20
CA THR A 186 6.11 1.21 10.27
C THR A 186 6.59 2.61 10.63
N ASN A 187 7.25 3.27 9.69
CA ASN A 187 7.41 4.72 9.69
C ASN A 187 6.28 5.32 8.84
N PRO A 188 5.31 6.03 9.44
CA PRO A 188 4.19 6.58 8.68
C PRO A 188 4.63 7.61 7.63
N VAL A 189 3.93 7.63 6.50
CA VAL A 189 4.10 8.71 5.53
C VAL A 189 3.40 9.97 6.02
N LYS A 190 4.01 11.13 5.74
CA LYS A 190 3.36 12.42 6.00
C LYS A 190 2.58 12.85 4.76
N MET A 191 1.26 12.65 4.82
CA MET A 191 0.34 13.21 3.83
C MET A 191 0.31 14.74 3.94
N PRO A 192 -0.04 15.47 2.86
CA PRO A 192 -0.33 16.90 2.95
C PRO A 192 -1.38 17.17 4.03
N SER A 193 -1.18 18.22 4.82
CA SER A 193 -2.14 18.58 5.86
C SER A 193 -3.47 19.06 5.26
N GLN A 194 -4.56 18.94 6.03
CA GLN A 194 -5.86 19.49 5.64
C GLN A 194 -5.79 20.99 5.35
N ALA A 195 -4.96 21.73 6.08
CA ALA A 195 -4.74 23.15 5.84
C ALA A 195 -4.08 23.40 4.49
N ALA A 196 -3.06 22.60 4.13
CA ALA A 196 -2.42 22.67 2.82
C ALA A 196 -3.42 22.40 1.70
N VAL A 197 -4.21 21.30 1.80
CA VAL A 197 -5.27 20.97 0.83
C VAL A 197 -6.26 22.12 0.69
N SER A 198 -6.75 22.67 1.79
CA SER A 198 -7.75 23.74 1.78
C SER A 198 -7.24 25.07 1.24
N SER A 199 -5.91 25.29 1.31
CA SER A 199 -5.25 26.51 0.81
C SER A 199 -4.66 26.38 -0.60
N ALA A 200 -4.65 25.16 -1.15
CA ALA A 200 -4.08 24.89 -2.45
C ALA A 200 -4.85 25.69 -3.53
N ALA A 201 -4.11 26.42 -4.37
CA ALA A 201 -4.70 27.04 -5.54
C ALA A 201 -5.17 25.97 -6.52
N ALA A 202 -6.17 26.30 -7.35
CA ALA A 202 -6.59 25.41 -8.42
C ALA A 202 -5.44 25.15 -9.40
N SER A 203 -5.32 23.91 -9.88
CA SER A 203 -4.38 23.55 -10.94
C SER A 203 -5.14 23.13 -12.19
N SER A 204 -4.84 23.75 -13.33
CA SER A 204 -5.54 23.63 -14.61
C SER A 204 -7.05 23.84 -14.48
N GLY A 205 -7.46 24.75 -13.58
CA GLY A 205 -8.87 25.01 -13.26
C GLY A 205 -9.50 24.00 -12.30
N ILE A 206 -8.78 22.95 -11.90
CA ILE A 206 -9.25 21.90 -10.97
C ILE A 206 -8.96 22.31 -9.53
N THR A 207 -9.98 22.22 -8.67
CA THR A 207 -9.84 22.43 -7.22
C THR A 207 -9.74 21.08 -6.52
N LEU A 208 -8.76 20.91 -5.63
CA LEU A 208 -8.63 19.68 -4.86
C LEU A 208 -9.84 19.47 -3.94
N PRO A 209 -10.44 18.27 -3.93
CA PRO A 209 -11.47 17.93 -2.95
C PRO A 209 -10.91 18.01 -1.52
N ALA A 210 -11.68 18.62 -0.61
CA ALA A 210 -11.23 18.85 0.76
C ALA A 210 -10.84 17.55 1.48
N ASN A 211 -11.46 16.42 1.15
CA ASN A 211 -11.20 15.12 1.77
C ASN A 211 -10.28 14.20 0.94
N VAL A 212 -9.52 14.73 -0.03
CA VAL A 212 -8.69 13.92 -0.95
C VAL A 212 -7.68 13.01 -0.23
N THR A 213 -7.16 13.43 0.93
CA THR A 213 -6.24 12.63 1.75
C THR A 213 -6.93 11.50 2.53
N ASN A 214 -8.26 11.57 2.65
CA ASN A 214 -9.09 10.57 3.34
C ASN A 214 -9.71 9.57 2.36
N TRP A 215 -9.35 9.61 1.09
CA TRP A 215 -9.84 8.68 0.08
C TRP A 215 -9.26 7.27 0.26
N GLN A 216 -9.87 6.28 -0.38
CA GLN A 216 -9.50 4.88 -0.18
C GLN A 216 -8.52 4.42 -1.25
N PHE A 217 -7.71 3.42 -0.89
CA PHE A 217 -6.65 2.91 -1.72
C PHE A 217 -7.16 2.23 -3.00
N ILE A 218 -6.57 2.53 -4.15
CA ILE A 218 -6.76 1.81 -5.40
C ILE A 218 -5.52 0.99 -5.75
N ASN A 219 -4.32 1.58 -5.65
CA ASN A 219 -3.08 0.97 -6.12
C ASN A 219 -1.83 1.65 -5.50
N VAL A 220 -0.70 0.93 -5.44
CA VAL A 220 0.63 1.43 -5.10
C VAL A 220 1.56 1.23 -6.29
N HIS A 221 2.22 2.29 -6.77
CA HIS A 221 3.22 2.18 -7.83
C HIS A 221 4.63 2.47 -7.32
N LYS A 222 5.62 1.87 -7.96
CA LYS A 222 7.03 2.26 -7.81
C LYS A 222 7.61 2.65 -9.16
N ARG A 223 8.35 3.75 -9.24
CA ARG A 223 9.16 4.07 -10.42
C ARG A 223 10.55 3.44 -10.33
N VAL A 224 10.90 2.64 -11.33
CA VAL A 224 12.18 1.89 -11.36
C VAL A 224 13.38 2.85 -11.36
N GLY A 225 13.34 3.92 -12.17
CA GLY A 225 14.48 4.83 -12.34
C GLY A 225 14.63 5.96 -11.31
N SER A 226 13.61 6.23 -10.48
CA SER A 226 13.61 7.39 -9.56
C SER A 226 13.37 7.04 -8.09
N GLN A 227 13.19 5.74 -7.78
CA GLN A 227 12.87 5.25 -6.43
C GLN A 227 11.63 5.91 -5.81
N GLN A 228 10.75 6.52 -6.61
CA GLN A 228 9.51 7.09 -6.10
C GLN A 228 8.53 5.97 -5.77
N VAL A 229 7.89 6.10 -4.60
CA VAL A 229 6.75 5.29 -4.19
C VAL A 229 5.51 6.15 -4.34
N ARG A 230 4.46 5.58 -4.91
CA ARG A 230 3.22 6.28 -5.25
C ARG A 230 2.04 5.56 -4.63
N VAL A 231 1.17 6.30 -3.97
CA VAL A 231 -0.08 5.77 -3.41
C VAL A 231 -1.22 6.40 -4.18
N ILE A 232 -1.98 5.57 -4.86
CA ILE A 232 -3.13 5.98 -5.67
C ILE A 232 -4.38 5.77 -4.83
N LEU A 233 -5.07 6.87 -4.53
CA LEU A 233 -6.35 6.90 -3.82
C LEU A 233 -7.46 7.30 -4.79
N GLY A 234 -8.70 6.92 -4.48
CA GLY A 234 -9.87 7.34 -5.25
C GLY A 234 -11.06 7.72 -4.38
N ASN A 235 -11.92 8.56 -4.95
CA ASN A 235 -13.22 8.84 -4.35
C ASN A 235 -14.11 7.57 -4.33
N PRO A 236 -15.24 7.57 -3.62
CA PRO A 236 -16.10 6.38 -3.52
C PRO A 236 -16.49 5.78 -4.88
N THR A 237 -16.81 6.62 -5.87
CA THR A 237 -17.14 6.18 -7.24
C THR A 237 -15.99 5.42 -7.89
N ALA A 238 -14.77 5.97 -7.84
CA ALA A 238 -13.60 5.32 -8.41
C ALA A 238 -13.25 4.03 -7.63
N VAL A 239 -13.37 4.04 -6.30
CA VAL A 239 -13.07 2.87 -5.48
C VAL A 239 -14.05 1.74 -5.78
N GLU A 240 -15.35 2.00 -5.82
CA GLU A 240 -16.37 1.01 -6.16
C GLU A 240 -16.09 0.41 -7.55
N ALA A 241 -15.83 1.26 -8.55
CA ALA A 241 -15.45 0.83 -9.90
C ALA A 241 -14.20 -0.06 -9.87
N ALA A 242 -13.17 0.32 -9.12
CA ALA A 242 -11.95 -0.45 -8.97
C ALA A 242 -12.18 -1.82 -8.31
N ARG A 243 -13.04 -1.91 -7.29
CA ARG A 243 -13.37 -3.18 -6.62
C ARG A 243 -14.19 -4.10 -7.51
N LEU A 244 -15.08 -3.55 -8.33
CA LEU A 244 -15.93 -4.32 -9.24
C LEU A 244 -15.25 -4.65 -10.59
N GLY A 245 -14.06 -4.12 -10.83
CA GLY A 245 -13.37 -4.26 -12.13
C GLY A 245 -14.02 -3.45 -13.26
N LEU A 246 -14.83 -2.44 -12.93
CA LEU A 246 -15.58 -1.59 -13.85
C LEU A 246 -14.82 -0.30 -14.16
N THR A 247 -13.57 -0.44 -14.60
CA THR A 247 -12.63 0.69 -14.81
C THR A 247 -12.33 0.99 -16.27
N ASN A 248 -13.03 0.34 -17.22
CA ASN A 248 -12.89 0.63 -18.64
C ASN A 248 -14.26 0.62 -19.34
N PRO A 249 -14.96 1.77 -19.42
CA PRO A 249 -14.56 3.07 -18.84
C PRO A 249 -14.77 3.15 -17.33
N TRP A 250 -14.04 4.06 -16.68
CA TRP A 250 -14.39 4.51 -15.33
C TRP A 250 -15.73 5.26 -15.36
N PRO A 251 -16.56 5.15 -14.31
CA PRO A 251 -17.83 5.88 -14.23
C PRO A 251 -17.64 7.40 -14.18
N GLU A 252 -18.66 8.12 -14.64
CA GLU A 252 -18.78 9.57 -14.47
C GLU A 252 -18.65 9.97 -12.99
N GLY A 253 -17.93 11.06 -12.71
CA GLY A 253 -17.64 11.52 -11.35
C GLY A 253 -16.52 10.73 -10.66
N SER A 254 -15.83 9.82 -11.36
CA SER A 254 -14.61 9.18 -10.83
C SER A 254 -13.52 10.22 -10.62
N GLN A 255 -12.86 10.16 -9.46
CA GLN A 255 -11.72 11.02 -9.14
C GLN A 255 -10.59 10.16 -8.59
N ILE A 256 -9.37 10.38 -9.10
CA ILE A 256 -8.18 9.59 -8.77
C ILE A 256 -7.05 10.54 -8.38
N ALA A 257 -6.41 10.26 -7.26
CA ALA A 257 -5.31 11.04 -6.68
C ALA A 257 -4.06 10.16 -6.54
N ASP A 258 -2.98 10.51 -7.23
CA ASP A 258 -1.67 9.85 -7.16
C ASP A 258 -0.73 10.67 -6.26
N PHE A 259 -0.57 10.23 -5.02
CA PHE A 259 0.33 10.81 -4.03
C PHE A 259 1.74 10.28 -4.24
N VAL A 260 2.65 11.17 -4.61
CA VAL A 260 4.04 10.83 -4.95
C VAL A 260 4.95 11.10 -3.77
N PHE A 261 5.68 10.07 -3.33
CA PHE A 261 6.69 10.16 -2.29
C PHE A 261 8.07 9.90 -2.87
N ALA A 262 9.06 10.63 -2.35
CA ALA A 262 10.46 10.28 -2.57
C ALA A 262 10.76 8.94 -1.89
N GLY A 263 11.61 8.11 -2.51
CA GLY A 263 12.11 6.91 -1.84
C GLY A 263 13.04 7.27 -0.68
N ALA A 264 12.87 6.62 0.45
CA ALA A 264 13.74 6.71 1.61
C ALA A 264 14.18 5.31 2.02
N GLY A 265 15.48 5.10 2.24
CA GLY A 265 15.95 3.84 2.84
C GLY A 265 15.37 3.67 4.24
N ASN A 266 15.10 2.43 4.65
CA ASN A 266 14.71 2.13 6.02
C ASN A 266 15.95 1.89 6.90
N ALA A 267 16.06 2.64 7.99
CA ALA A 267 17.14 2.47 8.97
C ALA A 267 17.09 1.11 9.68
N ASP A 268 15.91 0.50 9.79
CA ASP A 268 15.69 -0.78 10.47
C ASP A 268 15.78 -1.98 9.50
N SER A 269 15.84 -1.73 8.17
CA SER A 269 15.87 -2.78 7.14
C SER A 269 16.52 -2.24 5.87
N ALA A 270 17.79 -2.62 5.66
CA ALA A 270 18.61 -2.14 4.54
C ALA A 270 18.09 -2.59 3.16
N ASP A 271 17.25 -3.61 3.11
CA ASP A 271 16.56 -4.15 1.94
C ASP A 271 15.20 -3.49 1.67
N MET A 272 14.78 -2.50 2.46
CA MET A 272 13.49 -1.82 2.28
C MET A 272 13.65 -0.36 1.86
N LEU A 273 12.92 0.01 0.82
CA LEU A 273 12.68 1.38 0.38
C LEU A 273 11.28 1.79 0.84
N ALA A 274 11.21 2.67 1.84
CA ALA A 274 9.97 3.25 2.31
C ALA A 274 9.57 4.47 1.47
N ALA A 275 8.28 4.76 1.41
CA ALA A 275 7.81 6.09 1.06
C ALA A 275 8.32 7.09 2.10
N GLY A 276 9.09 8.08 1.64
CA GLY A 276 9.67 9.14 2.44
C GLY A 276 8.88 10.44 2.33
N ASN A 277 9.58 11.55 2.08
CA ASN A 277 8.94 12.87 2.00
C ASN A 277 7.94 12.95 0.84
N PHE A 278 6.79 13.57 1.11
CA PHE A 278 5.80 13.86 0.08
C PHE A 278 6.37 14.85 -0.94
N ALA A 279 6.29 14.49 -2.22
CA ALA A 279 6.92 15.22 -3.32
C ALA A 279 5.89 15.95 -4.19
N ALA A 280 4.76 15.33 -4.49
CA ALA A 280 3.74 15.89 -5.37
C ALA A 280 2.41 15.14 -5.27
N LEU A 281 1.33 15.79 -5.71
CA LEU A 281 0.02 15.18 -5.97
C LEU A 281 -0.31 15.37 -7.45
N ALA A 282 -0.47 14.26 -8.18
CA ALA A 282 -1.13 14.27 -9.48
C ALA A 282 -2.60 13.87 -9.27
N TYR A 283 -3.51 14.49 -10.02
CA TYR A 283 -4.95 14.28 -9.86
C TYR A 283 -5.62 14.21 -11.22
N MET A 284 -6.70 13.45 -11.28
CA MET A 284 -7.62 13.48 -12.42
C MET A 284 -9.06 13.25 -11.99
N GLU A 285 -9.99 13.88 -12.72
CA GLU A 285 -11.42 13.70 -12.52
C GLU A 285 -12.19 13.60 -13.84
N LYS A 286 -13.21 12.74 -13.84
CA LYS A 286 -14.06 12.51 -14.99
C LYS A 286 -15.38 13.27 -14.83
N ASP A 287 -15.59 14.24 -15.70
CA ASP A 287 -16.80 15.05 -15.71
C ASP A 287 -17.10 15.53 -17.14
N SER A 288 -18.12 14.94 -17.75
CA SER A 288 -18.61 15.25 -19.10
C SER A 288 -19.20 16.64 -19.26
N THR A 289 -19.55 17.32 -18.16
CA THR A 289 -20.06 18.70 -18.17
C THR A 289 -18.91 19.71 -18.10
N LEU A 290 -17.90 19.44 -17.29
CA LEU A 290 -16.71 20.29 -17.14
C LEU A 290 -15.70 20.10 -18.28
N TYR A 291 -15.57 18.88 -18.79
CA TYR A 291 -14.60 18.50 -19.82
C TYR A 291 -15.28 17.88 -21.06
N PRO A 292 -16.27 18.55 -21.69
CA PRO A 292 -17.03 17.99 -22.80
C PRO A 292 -16.18 17.77 -24.07
N ASP A 293 -15.13 18.57 -24.23
CA ASP A 293 -14.26 18.58 -25.41
C ASP A 293 -12.96 17.77 -25.20
N GLU A 294 -12.74 17.23 -24.00
CA GLU A 294 -11.55 16.45 -23.65
C GLU A 294 -11.78 14.95 -23.87
N ASN A 295 -10.73 14.24 -24.27
CA ASN A 295 -10.80 12.80 -24.51
C ASN A 295 -11.18 12.04 -23.24
N GLY A 296 -12.25 11.25 -23.32
CA GLY A 296 -12.78 10.50 -22.18
C GLY A 296 -13.35 11.37 -21.07
N ASN A 297 -13.54 12.68 -21.31
CA ASN A 297 -14.06 13.64 -20.33
C ASN A 297 -13.20 13.79 -19.06
N TRP A 298 -11.89 13.65 -19.20
CA TRP A 298 -10.93 13.76 -18.10
C TRP A 298 -10.28 15.15 -18.03
N GLY A 299 -10.30 15.73 -16.83
CA GLY A 299 -9.43 16.83 -16.44
C GLY A 299 -8.24 16.34 -15.61
N TYR A 300 -7.08 17.00 -15.75
CA TYR A 300 -5.85 16.69 -15.01
C TYR A 300 -5.33 17.90 -14.22
N GLY A 301 -4.82 17.66 -13.00
CA GLY A 301 -4.22 18.68 -12.15
C GLY A 301 -2.95 18.19 -11.46
N PHE A 302 -2.04 19.10 -11.11
CA PHE A 302 -0.77 18.75 -10.49
C PHE A 302 -0.27 19.79 -9.47
N TRP A 303 0.12 19.32 -8.28
CA TRP A 303 0.64 20.14 -7.19
C TRP A 303 1.97 19.61 -6.67
N ARG A 304 2.89 20.52 -6.33
CA ARG A 304 4.24 20.19 -5.85
C ARG A 304 4.41 20.46 -4.36
N GLY A 305 5.11 19.54 -3.71
CA GLY A 305 5.55 19.64 -2.32
C GLY A 305 4.42 19.62 -1.29
N GLU A 306 4.79 19.60 -0.01
CA GLU A 306 3.85 19.48 1.13
C GLU A 306 2.83 20.63 1.22
N ASN A 307 3.17 21.79 0.66
CA ASN A 307 2.26 22.95 0.61
C ASN A 307 1.29 22.91 -0.58
N LEU A 308 1.37 21.88 -1.43
CA LEU A 308 0.55 21.72 -2.63
C LEU A 308 0.56 22.98 -3.49
N ALA A 309 1.74 23.43 -3.92
CA ALA A 309 1.86 24.54 -4.85
C ALA A 309 1.40 24.07 -6.24
N ALA A 310 0.33 24.68 -6.77
CA ALA A 310 -0.18 24.38 -8.12
C ALA A 310 0.86 24.73 -9.19
N GLU A 311 1.11 23.80 -10.12
CA GLU A 311 2.22 23.94 -11.07
C GLU A 311 1.96 25.01 -12.15
N ASP A 312 0.71 25.28 -12.49
CA ASP A 312 0.28 26.22 -13.53
C ASP A 312 -0.14 27.59 -12.99
N ALA A 313 0.00 27.85 -11.68
CA ALA A 313 -0.32 29.15 -11.07
C ALA A 313 0.64 30.29 -11.49
N ALA A 314 1.71 29.98 -12.23
CA ALA A 314 2.62 30.93 -12.85
C ALA A 314 2.69 30.69 -14.36
N ASN A 315 2.35 31.70 -15.15
CA ASN A 315 2.39 31.80 -16.63
C ASN A 315 3.74 31.37 -17.30
N GLU A 316 4.20 30.13 -17.12
CA GLU A 316 5.40 29.52 -17.73
C GLU A 316 5.05 28.13 -18.32
N PRO A 317 5.80 27.59 -19.30
CA PRO A 317 5.29 26.75 -20.40
C PRO A 317 5.10 25.26 -20.10
N ILE A 318 4.70 24.86 -18.89
CA ILE A 318 4.45 23.45 -18.57
C ILE A 318 3.01 23.30 -18.05
N VAL A 319 2.24 22.42 -18.75
CA VAL A 319 0.92 21.85 -18.43
C VAL A 319 -0.31 22.78 -18.50
N ASN A 320 -0.88 22.93 -19.69
CA ASN A 320 -2.34 22.87 -19.84
C ASN A 320 -2.78 21.38 -19.84
N ASN A 321 -4.10 21.11 -19.79
CA ASN A 321 -4.65 19.75 -19.91
C ASN A 321 -3.99 18.95 -21.06
N GLU A 322 -3.61 19.62 -22.16
CA GLU A 322 -2.97 19.01 -23.33
C GLU A 322 -1.67 18.26 -23.01
N THR A 323 -0.86 18.67 -22.02
CA THR A 323 0.40 17.99 -21.70
C THR A 323 0.18 16.66 -20.96
N CYS A 324 -0.75 16.64 -20.00
CA CYS A 324 -1.18 15.40 -19.35
C CYS A 324 -1.97 14.52 -20.33
N ALA A 325 -2.99 15.10 -20.98
CA ALA A 325 -3.85 14.42 -21.94
C ALA A 325 -3.03 13.83 -23.10
N SER A 326 -2.01 14.51 -23.63
CA SER A 326 -1.13 13.98 -24.70
C SER A 326 -0.53 12.63 -24.33
N CYS A 327 0.02 12.49 -23.11
CA CYS A 327 0.61 11.25 -22.66
C CYS A 327 -0.48 10.18 -22.42
N HIS A 328 -1.56 10.54 -21.73
CA HIS A 328 -2.66 9.61 -21.46
C HIS A 328 -3.36 9.12 -22.73
N ASN A 329 -3.51 9.99 -23.73
CA ASN A 329 -4.01 9.66 -25.06
C ASN A 329 -3.08 8.72 -25.83
N ARG A 330 -1.76 8.94 -25.72
CA ARG A 330 -0.78 8.14 -26.46
C ARG A 330 -0.61 6.74 -25.88
N GLU A 331 -0.55 6.64 -24.55
CA GLU A 331 -0.16 5.39 -23.89
C GLU A 331 -1.37 4.57 -23.40
N VAL A 332 -2.48 5.20 -23.02
CA VAL A 332 -3.60 4.54 -22.32
C VAL A 332 -4.99 4.92 -22.84
N ALA A 333 -5.12 5.36 -24.09
CA ALA A 333 -6.42 5.69 -24.69
C ALA A 333 -7.40 4.51 -24.71
N GLU A 334 -6.90 3.28 -24.90
CA GLU A 334 -7.75 2.07 -24.91
C GLU A 334 -8.22 1.65 -23.51
N ASN A 335 -7.66 2.28 -22.47
CA ASN A 335 -7.93 1.98 -21.06
C ASN A 335 -8.49 3.19 -20.33
N ASP A 336 -9.40 3.89 -21.02
CA ASP A 336 -10.10 5.09 -20.53
C ASP A 336 -9.15 6.14 -19.96
N PHE A 337 -7.99 6.29 -20.60
CA PHE A 337 -7.00 7.32 -20.29
C PHE A 337 -6.44 7.23 -18.86
N VAL A 338 -6.40 6.03 -18.26
CA VAL A 338 -5.92 5.81 -16.88
C VAL A 338 -4.82 4.73 -16.83
N PHE A 339 -3.67 5.07 -16.26
CA PHE A 339 -2.53 4.15 -16.02
C PHE A 339 -2.73 3.23 -14.80
N THR A 340 -3.71 3.52 -13.97
CA THR A 340 -3.99 2.77 -12.74
C THR A 340 -4.75 1.49 -13.06
N ARG A 341 -4.15 0.35 -12.71
CA ARG A 341 -4.80 -0.97 -12.70
C ARG A 341 -5.06 -1.37 -11.25
N PRO A 342 -6.30 -1.47 -10.76
CA PRO A 342 -6.55 -1.76 -9.36
C PRO A 342 -5.75 -2.96 -8.84
N GLY A 343 -5.15 -2.83 -7.65
CA GLY A 343 -4.49 -3.96 -7.00
C GLY A 343 -5.52 -4.98 -6.53
N ASN A 344 -5.20 -6.28 -6.55
CA ASN A 344 -6.08 -7.29 -5.96
C ASN A 344 -6.12 -7.13 -4.44
N LEU A 345 -7.28 -6.83 -3.87
CA LEU A 345 -7.51 -6.75 -2.43
C LEU A 345 -8.45 -7.87 -2.01
N PRO A 346 -7.94 -9.07 -1.66
CA PRO A 346 -8.79 -10.20 -1.35
C PRO A 346 -9.71 -9.92 -0.14
N SER A 347 -10.94 -10.42 -0.22
CA SER A 347 -11.95 -10.35 0.83
C SER A 347 -12.26 -11.74 1.39
N ALA A 348 -12.77 -11.77 2.61
CA ALA A 348 -13.31 -12.99 3.19
C ALA A 348 -14.53 -13.45 2.40
N ALA A 349 -14.66 -14.75 2.11
CA ALA A 349 -15.80 -15.29 1.38
C ALA A 349 -17.15 -14.92 2.04
N GLY A 350 -18.06 -14.35 1.26
CA GLY A 350 -19.38 -13.89 1.74
C GLY A 350 -19.49 -12.37 1.96
N GLN A 351 -18.50 -11.59 1.50
CA GLN A 351 -18.53 -10.13 1.38
C GLN A 351 -18.68 -9.70 -0.08
#